data_AF-A2BZE2-F1
#
_entry.id   AF-A2BZE2-F1
#
_cell.length_a   1.000
_cell.length_b   1.000
_cell.length_c   1.000
_cell.angle_alpha   90.00
_cell.angle_beta   90.00
_cell.angle_gamma   90.00
#
_symmetry.space_group_name_H-M   'P 1'
#
loop_
_entity.id
_entity.type
_entity.pdbx_description
1 polymer ?
#
loop_
_entity_poly.entity_id
_entity_poly.type
_entity_poly.pdbx_seq_one_letter_code
_entity_poly.pdbx_strand_id
1 'polypeptide(L)'
;MDAVKEKIKELFFKNVYGLSPNIEGYDKKHAGAKGHWLEKKLGKTPDASNEADFWGYECKNFTSNKTTWGDWSANEYIFDKNNEFQIPRDKFIKLFGKPNQAKKNRCSWSGQPVPDSPNKYTLFGQIMSIDESLNISITYSFEKDQRDNKFDLMPKEFHTNNLLLAKWYGYERNNNSKKTALETKISKKFNQKGWFKCLMKNNTYNEIAFGKPINFEFWMNYVEKGDIFFDSGMYQGNNRNYSQWRSINSFWEELIEERYTKAI
;
A
#
# COMPACT_ATOMS: atom_id res chain seq x y z
N MET A 1 -24.88 -20.43 4.56
CA MET A 1 -23.97 -20.01 5.64
C MET A 1 -22.56 -20.40 5.23
N ASP A 2 -21.61 -19.47 5.19
CA ASP A 2 -20.25 -19.75 4.73
C ASP A 2 -19.43 -20.42 5.84
N ALA A 3 -19.17 -21.72 5.70
CA ALA A 3 -18.44 -22.52 6.69
C ALA A 3 -17.02 -21.98 6.98
N VAL A 4 -16.38 -21.31 6.02
CA VAL A 4 -15.06 -20.70 6.23
C VAL A 4 -15.17 -19.46 7.11
N LYS A 5 -16.18 -18.62 6.86
CA LYS A 5 -16.46 -17.44 7.68
C LYS A 5 -16.75 -17.84 9.13
N GLU A 6 -17.55 -18.88 9.35
CA GLU A 6 -17.83 -19.42 10.70
C GLU A 6 -16.55 -19.90 11.39
N LYS A 7 -15.68 -20.62 10.69
CA LYS A 7 -14.38 -21.04 11.23
C LYS A 7 -13.51 -19.85 11.64
N ILE A 8 -13.45 -18.79 10.83
CA ILE A 8 -12.69 -17.57 11.16
C ILE A 8 -13.27 -16.91 12.42
N LYS A 9 -14.59 -16.80 12.52
CA LYS A 9 -15.27 -16.28 13.72
C LYS A 9 -14.94 -17.11 14.96
N GLU A 10 -15.02 -18.43 14.88
CA GLU A 10 -14.69 -19.33 15.99
C GLU A 10 -13.24 -19.12 16.47
N LEU A 11 -12.28 -19.05 15.54
CA LEU A 11 -10.87 -18.79 15.85
C LEU A 11 -10.69 -17.42 16.50
N PHE A 12 -11.37 -16.38 16.00
CA PHE A 12 -11.34 -15.05 16.58
C PHE A 12 -11.88 -15.04 18.02
N PHE A 13 -13.09 -15.57 18.25
CA PHE A 13 -13.71 -15.57 19.57
C PHE A 13 -12.96 -16.44 20.58
N LYS A 14 -12.30 -17.51 20.12
CA LYS A 14 -11.51 -18.40 20.98
C LYS A 14 -10.15 -17.83 21.33
N ASN A 15 -9.44 -17.22 20.36
CA ASN A 15 -8.01 -16.94 20.48
C ASN A 15 -7.64 -15.45 20.50
N VAL A 16 -8.55 -14.54 20.13
CA VAL A 16 -8.26 -13.11 19.89
C VAL A 16 -9.17 -12.20 20.71
N TYR A 17 -10.46 -12.50 20.78
CA TYR A 17 -11.45 -11.66 21.46
C TYR A 17 -11.06 -11.39 22.93
N GLY A 18 -11.16 -10.13 23.35
CA GLY A 18 -10.81 -9.66 24.69
C GLY A 18 -9.31 -9.49 24.93
N LEU A 19 -8.44 -9.86 23.99
CA LEU A 19 -6.99 -9.74 24.16
C LEU A 19 -6.45 -8.42 23.60
N SER A 20 -5.38 -7.93 24.22
CA SER A 20 -4.48 -6.95 23.61
C SER A 20 -3.34 -7.66 22.88
N PRO A 21 -2.86 -7.15 21.73
CA PRO A 21 -1.70 -7.72 21.07
C PRO A 21 -0.47 -7.69 21.98
N ASN A 22 0.10 -8.85 22.30
CA ASN A 22 1.42 -8.93 22.93
C ASN A 22 2.49 -8.99 21.84
N ILE A 23 3.25 -7.90 21.69
CA ILE A 23 4.34 -7.77 20.72
C ILE A 23 5.73 -7.89 21.36
N GLU A 24 5.83 -8.38 22.59
CA GLU A 24 7.11 -8.74 23.21
C GLU A 24 7.82 -9.79 22.36
N GLY A 25 9.12 -9.57 22.09
CA GLY A 25 9.91 -10.42 21.20
C GLY A 25 9.80 -10.10 19.71
N TYR A 26 8.90 -9.20 19.29
CA TYR A 26 8.93 -8.64 17.94
C TYR A 26 9.93 -7.47 17.90
N ASP A 27 10.61 -7.26 16.77
CA ASP A 27 11.43 -6.06 16.58
C ASP A 27 10.53 -4.83 16.75
N LYS A 28 10.89 -3.97 17.71
CA LYS A 28 10.16 -2.73 18.03
C LYS A 28 10.06 -1.79 16.82
N LYS A 29 10.89 -1.97 15.78
CA LYS A 29 10.85 -1.20 14.52
C LYS A 29 9.91 -1.81 13.47
N HIS A 30 9.35 -3.00 13.68
CA HIS A 30 8.41 -3.62 12.74
C HIS A 30 6.98 -3.08 12.92
N ALA A 31 6.59 -2.15 12.05
CA ALA A 31 5.22 -1.62 11.99
C ALA A 31 4.13 -2.69 11.78
N GLY A 32 4.49 -3.89 11.30
CA GLY A 32 3.58 -5.02 11.08
C GLY A 32 3.41 -5.99 12.26
N ALA A 33 4.08 -5.77 13.39
CA ALA A 33 4.11 -6.74 14.51
C ALA A 33 2.71 -7.12 15.03
N LYS A 34 1.80 -6.16 15.17
CA LYS A 34 0.41 -6.43 15.61
C LYS A 34 -0.37 -7.28 14.61
N GLY A 35 -0.15 -7.07 13.31
CA GLY A 35 -0.75 -7.89 12.25
C GLY A 35 -0.26 -9.34 12.33
N HIS A 36 1.05 -9.53 12.42
CA HIS A 36 1.63 -10.88 12.56
C HIS A 36 1.21 -11.59 13.85
N TRP A 37 1.07 -10.87 14.96
CA TRP A 37 0.51 -11.43 16.18
C TRP A 37 -0.92 -11.95 15.95
N LEU A 38 -1.76 -11.14 15.27
CA LEU A 38 -3.14 -11.49 14.98
C LEU A 38 -3.23 -12.72 14.06
N GLU A 39 -2.48 -12.71 12.96
CA GLU A 39 -2.41 -13.85 12.02
C GLU A 39 -2.01 -15.14 12.73
N LYS A 40 -1.00 -15.09 13.60
CA LYS A 40 -0.55 -16.24 14.39
C LYS A 40 -1.63 -16.73 15.35
N LYS A 41 -2.37 -15.83 16.01
CA LYS A 41 -3.49 -16.19 16.91
C LYS A 41 -4.67 -16.82 16.16
N LEU A 42 -4.87 -16.45 14.91
CA LEU A 42 -5.85 -17.06 14.02
C LEU A 42 -5.33 -18.34 13.34
N GLY A 43 -4.09 -18.77 13.64
CA GLY A 43 -3.55 -20.05 13.21
C GLY A 43 -2.79 -20.03 11.88
N LYS A 44 -2.42 -18.86 11.35
CA LYS A 44 -1.58 -18.76 10.15
C LYS A 44 -0.14 -19.12 10.49
N THR A 45 0.45 -19.99 9.67
CA THR A 45 1.91 -20.17 9.65
C THR A 45 2.49 -19.14 8.67
N PRO A 46 3.55 -18.38 9.02
CA PRO A 46 4.10 -17.37 8.13
C PRO A 46 4.49 -17.97 6.77
N ASP A 47 3.95 -17.38 5.70
CA ASP A 47 4.36 -17.64 4.32
C ASP A 47 4.58 -16.31 3.57
N ALA A 48 5.21 -16.38 2.41
CA ALA A 48 5.40 -15.23 1.52
C ALA A 48 4.34 -15.18 0.41
N SER A 49 3.15 -15.76 0.65
CA SER A 49 2.11 -15.88 -0.36
C SER A 49 1.51 -14.53 -0.71
N ASN A 50 1.20 -14.33 -1.98
CA ASN A 50 0.44 -13.16 -2.43
C ASN A 50 -1.08 -13.38 -2.38
N GLU A 51 -1.53 -14.57 -1.97
CA GLU A 51 -2.94 -14.91 -1.80
C GLU A 51 -3.56 -14.29 -0.53
N ALA A 52 -4.87 -14.41 -0.42
CA ALA A 52 -5.62 -14.09 0.78
C ALA A 52 -5.15 -14.91 2.01
N ASP A 53 -5.15 -14.28 3.18
CA ASP A 53 -4.56 -14.84 4.40
C ASP A 53 -5.22 -16.12 4.92
N PHE A 54 -6.55 -16.24 4.84
CA PHE A 54 -7.32 -17.34 5.45
C PHE A 54 -8.39 -17.88 4.50
N TRP A 55 -8.10 -18.97 3.80
CA TRP A 55 -9.07 -19.72 2.97
C TRP A 55 -9.91 -18.85 2.02
N GLY A 56 -9.28 -17.82 1.44
CA GLY A 56 -9.90 -16.86 0.52
C GLY A 56 -10.37 -15.56 1.15
N TYR A 57 -10.12 -15.34 2.44
CA TYR A 57 -10.36 -14.07 3.12
C TYR A 57 -9.05 -13.36 3.50
N GLU A 58 -8.90 -12.11 3.07
CA GLU A 58 -7.80 -11.24 3.54
C GLU A 58 -8.06 -10.75 4.97
N CYS A 59 -7.05 -10.84 5.84
CA CYS A 59 -7.12 -10.39 7.22
C CYS A 59 -6.55 -8.98 7.36
N LYS A 60 -7.37 -8.05 7.84
CA LYS A 60 -6.91 -6.71 8.23
C LYS A 60 -6.93 -6.55 9.74
N ASN A 61 -5.85 -6.00 10.27
CA ASN A 61 -5.79 -5.62 11.67
C ASN A 61 -6.41 -4.21 11.89
N PHE A 62 -6.87 -3.94 13.10
CA PHE A 62 -7.19 -2.59 13.53
C PHE A 62 -5.96 -1.67 13.43
N THR A 63 -6.16 -0.51 12.83
CA THR A 63 -5.19 0.58 12.74
C THR A 63 -5.86 1.87 13.20
N SER A 64 -5.09 2.89 13.58
CA SER A 64 -5.70 4.14 14.07
C SER A 64 -6.26 5.01 12.94
N ASN A 65 -5.51 5.20 11.85
CA ASN A 65 -5.86 6.22 10.84
C ASN A 65 -6.16 5.64 9.46
N LYS A 66 -5.34 4.68 9.00
CA LYS A 66 -5.38 4.15 7.64
C LYS A 66 -5.03 2.67 7.60
N THR A 67 -5.76 1.92 6.80
CA THR A 67 -5.54 0.50 6.59
C THR A 67 -4.98 0.26 5.18
N THR A 68 -4.01 -0.66 5.08
CA THR A 68 -3.24 -0.91 3.85
C THR A 68 -3.88 -2.04 3.04
N TRP A 69 -4.10 -1.80 1.75
CA TRP A 69 -4.49 -2.82 0.77
C TRP A 69 -3.33 -3.77 0.51
N GLY A 70 -2.16 -3.21 0.19
CA GLY A 70 -0.89 -3.92 0.09
C GLY A 70 0.30 -2.99 -0.11
N ASP A 71 1.50 -3.55 -0.01
CA ASP A 71 2.76 -2.90 -0.37
C ASP A 71 3.22 -3.48 -1.72
N TRP A 72 2.91 -2.78 -2.80
CA TRP A 72 3.09 -3.26 -4.17
C TRP A 72 4.00 -2.32 -4.93
N SER A 73 5.26 -2.71 -5.08
CA SER A 73 6.23 -1.96 -5.88
C SER A 73 5.78 -1.85 -7.34
N ALA A 74 6.10 -0.72 -7.97
CA ALA A 74 5.85 -0.46 -9.37
C ALA A 74 6.54 -1.49 -10.25
N ASN A 75 5.90 -1.85 -11.37
CA ASN A 75 6.46 -2.72 -12.39
C ASN A 75 7.73 -2.11 -12.97
N GLU A 76 7.72 -0.80 -13.19
CA GLU A 76 8.87 -0.03 -13.66
C GLU A 76 9.19 1.12 -12.71
N TYR A 77 10.47 1.35 -12.48
CA TYR A 77 11.00 2.60 -11.94
C TYR A 77 12.08 3.14 -12.87
N ILE A 78 12.25 4.47 -12.88
CA ILE A 78 13.34 5.14 -13.61
C ILE A 78 14.74 4.66 -13.18
N PHE A 79 14.87 4.12 -11.97
CA PHE A 79 16.13 3.59 -11.43
C PHE A 79 16.27 2.06 -11.60
N ASP A 80 15.35 1.40 -12.30
CA ASP A 80 15.52 -0.02 -12.63
C ASP A 80 16.77 -0.21 -13.53
N LYS A 81 17.50 -1.31 -13.35
CA LYS A 81 18.84 -1.52 -13.95
C LYS A 81 18.90 -1.38 -15.47
N ASN A 82 17.79 -1.65 -16.16
CA ASN A 82 17.70 -1.64 -17.62
C ASN A 82 17.15 -0.31 -18.16
N ASN A 83 16.91 0.67 -17.31
CA ASN A 83 16.46 1.99 -17.73
C ASN A 83 17.63 2.79 -18.32
N GLU A 84 17.37 3.56 -19.38
CA GLU A 84 18.37 4.34 -20.13
C GLU A 84 19.15 5.34 -19.27
N PHE A 85 18.54 5.91 -18.23
CA PHE A 85 19.17 6.91 -17.38
C PHE A 85 20.17 6.32 -16.38
N GLN A 86 20.10 5.00 -16.13
CA GLN A 86 20.98 4.26 -15.23
C GLN A 86 21.21 4.93 -13.85
N ILE A 87 20.19 5.65 -13.34
CA ILE A 87 20.33 6.36 -12.06
C ILE A 87 20.20 5.41 -10.87
N PRO A 88 21.08 5.48 -9.87
CA PRO A 88 20.90 4.72 -8.63
C PRO A 88 19.65 5.19 -7.87
N ARG A 89 18.96 4.27 -7.18
CA ARG A 89 17.79 4.60 -6.34
C ARG A 89 18.08 5.70 -5.31
N ASP A 90 19.28 5.75 -4.75
CA ASP A 90 19.67 6.82 -3.82
C ASP A 90 19.69 8.20 -4.51
N LYS A 91 20.19 8.27 -5.75
CA LYS A 91 20.17 9.48 -6.58
C LYS A 91 18.74 9.87 -6.93
N PHE A 92 17.89 8.90 -7.30
CA PHE A 92 16.45 9.14 -7.50
C PHE A 92 15.80 9.81 -6.27
N ILE A 93 16.02 9.26 -5.07
CA ILE A 93 15.43 9.82 -3.83
C ILE A 93 15.95 11.24 -3.54
N LYS A 94 17.20 11.55 -3.87
CA LYS A 94 17.75 12.92 -3.71
C LYS A 94 17.13 13.91 -4.70
N LEU A 95 16.92 13.49 -5.95
CA LEU A 95 16.41 14.34 -7.02
C LEU A 95 14.91 14.61 -6.88
N PHE A 96 14.13 13.56 -6.61
CA PHE A 96 12.67 13.62 -6.64
C PHE A 96 12.02 13.58 -5.24
N GLY A 97 12.81 13.37 -4.19
CA GLY A 97 12.35 13.35 -2.80
C GLY A 97 12.62 14.65 -2.05
N LYS A 98 12.45 14.60 -0.71
CA LYS A 98 12.66 15.72 0.20
C LYS A 98 13.56 15.32 1.37
N PRO A 99 14.53 16.16 1.78
CA PRO A 99 15.30 15.96 3.00
C PRO A 99 14.45 16.20 4.26
N ASN A 100 14.73 15.45 5.32
CA ASN A 100 14.09 15.64 6.63
C ASN A 100 15.13 16.05 7.69
N GLN A 101 15.07 17.31 8.15
CA GLN A 101 16.00 17.87 9.14
C GLN A 101 16.02 17.08 10.46
N ALA A 102 14.85 16.66 10.95
CA ALA A 102 14.74 15.84 12.17
C ALA A 102 15.37 14.44 12.01
N LYS A 103 15.67 14.01 10.78
CA LYS A 103 16.35 12.75 10.45
C LYS A 103 17.73 12.98 9.85
N LYS A 104 18.44 14.02 10.30
CA LYS A 104 19.79 14.38 9.83
C LYS A 104 19.84 14.56 8.30
N ASN A 105 18.83 15.21 7.74
CA ASN A 105 18.65 15.46 6.31
C ASN A 105 18.55 14.21 5.44
N ARG A 106 18.19 13.04 6.01
CA ARG A 106 17.87 11.86 5.23
C ARG A 106 16.71 12.16 4.27
N CYS A 107 16.93 11.94 2.97
CA CYS A 107 15.91 12.14 1.95
C CYS A 107 14.92 10.97 1.90
N SER A 108 13.69 11.29 1.53
CA SER A 108 12.65 10.31 1.21
C SER A 108 11.80 10.77 0.04
N TRP A 109 11.41 9.82 -0.79
CA TRP A 109 10.35 9.99 -1.77
C TRP A 109 9.05 9.55 -1.10
N SER A 110 8.48 10.47 -0.31
CA SER A 110 7.33 10.20 0.57
C SER A 110 6.62 11.49 0.96
N GLY A 111 5.30 11.48 1.11
CA GLY A 111 4.55 12.68 1.48
C GLY A 111 4.58 13.72 0.36
N GLN A 112 4.88 14.99 0.69
CA GLN A 112 4.78 16.12 -0.25
C GLN A 112 5.36 15.92 -1.66
N PRO A 113 6.49 15.22 -1.88
CA PRO A 113 7.01 15.04 -3.24
C PRO A 113 6.16 14.13 -4.11
N VAL A 114 5.48 13.16 -3.50
CA VAL A 114 4.81 12.06 -4.20
C VAL A 114 3.33 12.35 -4.29
N PRO A 115 2.71 12.28 -5.48
CA PRO A 115 1.26 12.38 -5.59
C PRO A 115 0.61 11.16 -4.92
N ASP A 116 -0.39 11.40 -4.09
CA ASP A 116 -1.17 10.38 -3.40
C ASP A 116 -2.42 9.97 -4.20
N SER A 117 -2.97 10.87 -5.00
CA SER A 117 -4.09 10.64 -5.91
C SER A 117 -3.84 11.20 -7.33
N PRO A 118 -4.62 10.76 -8.33
CA PRO A 118 -4.45 11.19 -9.72
C PRO A 118 -4.73 12.67 -9.98
N ASN A 119 -4.24 13.15 -11.13
CA ASN A 119 -4.61 14.42 -11.76
C ASN A 119 -4.25 15.70 -11.00
N LYS A 120 -3.37 15.59 -10.00
CA LYS A 120 -2.86 16.74 -9.24
C LYS A 120 -1.34 16.74 -9.21
N TYR A 121 -0.75 17.87 -9.59
CA TYR A 121 0.68 18.10 -9.42
C TYR A 121 1.03 18.34 -7.94
N THR A 122 2.12 17.72 -7.50
CA THR A 122 2.80 18.10 -6.26
C THR A 122 3.65 19.36 -6.47
N LEU A 123 4.09 19.98 -5.37
CA LEU A 123 5.07 21.07 -5.42
C LEU A 123 6.41 20.65 -6.04
N PHE A 124 6.66 19.35 -6.15
CA PHE A 124 7.87 18.76 -6.73
C PHE A 124 7.68 18.41 -8.21
N GLY A 125 6.62 18.92 -8.85
CA GLY A 125 6.35 18.73 -10.28
C GLY A 125 5.94 17.32 -10.66
N GLN A 126 5.50 16.50 -9.69
CA GLN A 126 5.11 15.11 -9.93
C GLN A 126 3.60 14.98 -9.98
N ILE A 127 3.09 14.12 -10.87
CA ILE A 127 1.67 13.86 -11.04
C ILE A 127 1.43 12.37 -11.20
N MET A 128 0.32 11.88 -10.64
CA MET A 128 -0.18 10.54 -10.89
C MET A 128 -1.24 10.61 -11.99
N SER A 129 -1.20 9.67 -12.94
CA SER A 129 -2.22 9.50 -13.97
C SER A 129 -2.62 8.03 -14.12
N ILE A 130 -3.84 7.82 -14.61
CA ILE A 130 -4.38 6.50 -14.95
C ILE A 130 -4.66 6.53 -16.46
N ASP A 131 -4.14 5.56 -17.21
CA ASP A 131 -4.40 5.43 -18.65
C ASP A 131 -5.61 4.52 -18.95
N GLU A 132 -6.00 4.45 -20.22
CA GLU A 132 -7.15 3.64 -20.68
C GLU A 132 -6.99 2.13 -20.40
N SER A 133 -5.74 1.66 -20.22
CA SER A 133 -5.44 0.27 -19.83
C SER A 133 -5.36 0.10 -18.31
N LEU A 134 -5.84 1.09 -17.55
CA LEU A 134 -5.79 1.16 -16.09
C LEU A 134 -4.37 1.04 -15.52
N ASN A 135 -3.34 1.39 -16.31
CA ASN A 135 -2.00 1.52 -15.75
C ASN A 135 -1.92 2.81 -14.96
N ILE A 136 -1.26 2.75 -13.81
CA ILE A 136 -0.98 3.92 -13.00
C ILE A 136 0.45 4.36 -13.24
N SER A 137 0.65 5.63 -13.59
CA SER A 137 1.98 6.19 -13.80
C SER A 137 2.19 7.39 -12.87
N ILE A 138 3.39 7.54 -12.33
CA ILE A 138 3.86 8.78 -11.73
C ILE A 138 4.91 9.37 -12.65
N THR A 139 4.67 10.58 -13.13
CA THR A 139 5.58 11.31 -14.01
C THR A 139 6.03 12.62 -13.37
N TYR A 140 7.16 13.14 -13.84
CA TYR A 140 7.73 14.42 -13.45
C TYR A 140 7.65 15.43 -14.59
N SER A 141 7.38 16.69 -14.26
CA SER A 141 7.46 17.84 -15.16
C SER A 141 8.34 18.91 -14.53
N PHE A 142 9.43 19.25 -15.21
CA PHE A 142 10.34 20.31 -14.79
C PHE A 142 9.66 21.69 -14.75
N GLU A 143 8.73 21.94 -15.67
CA GLU A 143 7.95 23.18 -15.68
C GLU A 143 7.03 23.30 -14.48
N LYS A 144 6.44 22.17 -14.03
CA LYS A 144 5.53 22.14 -12.88
C LYS A 144 6.23 21.98 -11.53
N ASP A 145 7.54 21.74 -11.52
CA ASP A 145 8.35 21.74 -10.31
C ASP A 145 8.48 23.15 -9.75
N GLN A 146 8.03 23.35 -8.51
CA GLN A 146 7.96 24.66 -7.85
C GLN A 146 9.09 24.88 -6.85
N ARG A 147 10.09 23.99 -6.81
CA ARG A 147 11.26 24.17 -5.95
C ARG A 147 12.14 25.29 -6.48
N ASP A 148 12.46 26.26 -5.64
CA ASP A 148 13.31 27.41 -5.99
C ASP A 148 14.68 26.98 -6.55
N ASN A 149 15.24 25.90 -6.01
CA ASN A 149 16.55 25.37 -6.40
C ASN A 149 16.49 24.29 -7.51
N LYS A 150 15.38 24.16 -8.25
CA LYS A 150 15.23 23.06 -9.24
C LYS A 150 16.30 23.07 -10.33
N PHE A 151 16.79 24.23 -10.75
CA PHE A 151 17.82 24.36 -11.79
C PHE A 151 19.19 23.82 -11.33
N ASP A 152 19.52 23.97 -10.05
CA ASP A 152 20.77 23.45 -9.46
C ASP A 152 20.63 21.97 -9.08
N LEU A 153 19.43 21.57 -8.65
CA LEU A 153 19.17 20.22 -8.17
C LEU A 153 19.02 19.22 -9.32
N MET A 154 18.33 19.60 -10.40
CA MET A 154 17.97 18.69 -11.48
C MET A 154 19.02 18.70 -12.60
N PRO A 155 19.58 17.54 -12.97
CA PRO A 155 20.40 17.40 -14.16
C PRO A 155 19.69 17.86 -15.43
N LYS A 156 20.43 18.37 -16.42
CA LYS A 156 19.87 18.93 -17.67
C LYS A 156 19.03 17.92 -18.45
N GLU A 157 19.41 16.66 -18.42
CA GLU A 157 18.66 15.56 -19.04
C GLU A 157 17.25 15.38 -18.44
N PHE A 158 17.00 15.89 -17.23
CA PHE A 158 15.69 15.87 -16.57
C PHE A 158 14.96 17.21 -16.67
N HIS A 159 15.46 18.18 -17.43
CA HIS A 159 14.74 19.43 -17.76
C HIS A 159 13.71 19.17 -18.85
N THR A 160 12.82 18.22 -18.59
CA THR A 160 11.79 17.75 -19.52
C THR A 160 10.45 17.63 -18.81
N ASN A 161 9.41 17.45 -19.61
CA ASN A 161 8.06 17.18 -19.14
C ASN A 161 7.70 15.71 -19.40
N ASN A 162 6.84 15.16 -18.55
CA ASN A 162 6.36 13.77 -18.64
C ASN A 162 7.44 12.69 -18.45
N LEU A 163 8.49 12.98 -17.68
CA LEU A 163 9.51 11.99 -17.34
C LEU A 163 8.89 10.89 -16.46
N LEU A 164 8.86 9.64 -16.93
CA LEU A 164 8.30 8.53 -16.17
C LEU A 164 9.19 8.19 -14.96
N LEU A 165 8.63 8.28 -13.76
CA LEU A 165 9.33 7.94 -12.52
C LEU A 165 9.00 6.52 -12.04
N ALA A 166 7.71 6.15 -12.11
CA ALA A 166 7.21 4.85 -11.70
C ALA A 166 5.96 4.46 -12.50
N LYS A 167 5.80 3.17 -12.82
CA LYS A 167 4.62 2.64 -13.49
C LYS A 167 4.15 1.33 -12.89
N TRP A 168 2.86 1.25 -12.57
CA TRP A 168 2.15 0.02 -12.26
C TRP A 168 1.30 -0.38 -13.46
N TYR A 169 1.39 -1.65 -13.86
CA TYR A 169 0.50 -2.20 -14.87
C TYR A 169 -0.84 -2.55 -14.24
N GLY A 170 -1.92 -2.14 -14.91
CA GLY A 170 -3.28 -2.49 -14.49
C GLY A 170 -3.50 -3.99 -14.62
N TYR A 171 -3.38 -4.49 -15.84
CA TYR A 171 -3.51 -5.91 -16.19
C TYR A 171 -2.17 -6.56 -16.51
N GLU A 172 -2.11 -7.89 -16.37
CA GLU A 172 -0.92 -8.67 -16.71
C GLU A 172 -0.54 -8.45 -18.17
N ARG A 173 0.77 -8.36 -18.39
CA ARG A 173 1.33 -8.31 -19.74
C ARG A 173 1.95 -9.67 -20.01
N ASN A 174 1.85 -10.16 -21.24
CA ASN A 174 2.51 -11.39 -21.68
C ASN A 174 4.03 -11.17 -21.78
N ASN A 175 4.69 -10.90 -20.67
CA ASN A 175 6.12 -10.70 -20.58
C ASN A 175 6.69 -11.41 -19.34
N ASN A 176 7.96 -11.79 -19.41
CA ASN A 176 8.67 -12.54 -18.37
C ASN A 176 8.99 -11.69 -17.11
N SER A 177 8.18 -10.67 -16.81
CA SER A 177 8.34 -9.82 -15.63
C SER A 177 8.04 -10.62 -14.37
N LYS A 178 8.97 -10.62 -13.41
CA LYS A 178 8.72 -11.17 -12.06
C LYS A 178 7.70 -10.34 -11.26
N LYS A 179 7.44 -9.10 -11.67
CA LYS A 179 6.49 -8.20 -11.00
C LYS A 179 5.13 -8.34 -11.69
N THR A 180 4.15 -8.87 -10.95
CA THR A 180 2.75 -9.00 -11.37
C THR A 180 2.04 -7.66 -11.46
N ALA A 181 0.97 -7.60 -12.24
CA ALA A 181 0.09 -6.44 -12.38
C ALA A 181 -0.78 -6.22 -11.13
N LEU A 182 -1.41 -5.05 -11.05
CA LEU A 182 -2.29 -4.68 -9.93
C LEU A 182 -3.53 -5.57 -9.87
N GLU A 183 -4.16 -5.88 -11.01
CA GLU A 183 -5.31 -6.78 -11.10
C GLU A 183 -5.02 -8.09 -10.36
N THR A 184 -3.92 -8.74 -10.70
CA THR A 184 -3.59 -10.05 -10.12
C THR A 184 -3.32 -9.96 -8.61
N LYS A 185 -2.72 -8.85 -8.14
CA LYS A 185 -2.50 -8.64 -6.70
C LYS A 185 -3.81 -8.43 -5.95
N ILE A 186 -4.74 -7.69 -6.54
CA ILE A 186 -6.07 -7.44 -5.96
C ILE A 186 -6.90 -8.71 -5.98
N SER A 187 -6.98 -9.38 -7.14
CA SER A 187 -7.80 -10.56 -7.34
C SER A 187 -7.41 -11.68 -6.37
N LYS A 188 -6.11 -11.93 -6.20
CA LYS A 188 -5.60 -12.94 -5.28
C LYS A 188 -5.86 -12.65 -3.81
N LYS A 189 -5.89 -11.38 -3.40
CA LYS A 189 -6.09 -11.00 -1.99
C LYS A 189 -7.55 -10.80 -1.63
N PHE A 190 -8.27 -10.02 -2.43
CA PHE A 190 -9.57 -9.49 -2.06
C PHE A 190 -10.73 -10.03 -2.89
N ASN A 191 -10.49 -10.58 -4.08
CA ASN A 191 -11.56 -11.04 -4.98
C ASN A 191 -11.86 -12.54 -4.88
N GLN A 192 -11.39 -13.20 -3.81
CA GLN A 192 -11.72 -14.61 -3.56
C GLN A 192 -13.06 -14.72 -2.83
N LYS A 193 -13.05 -14.59 -1.50
CA LYS A 193 -14.26 -14.60 -0.66
C LYS A 193 -14.54 -13.26 0.05
N GLY A 194 -13.60 -12.33 -0.05
CA GLY A 194 -13.68 -11.01 0.58
C GLY A 194 -12.57 -10.79 1.57
N TRP A 195 -12.88 -10.04 2.61
CA TRP A 195 -11.93 -9.66 3.64
C TRP A 195 -12.63 -9.58 4.98
N PHE A 196 -11.83 -9.61 6.04
CA PHE A 196 -12.30 -9.37 7.38
C PHE A 196 -11.34 -8.47 8.15
N LYS A 197 -11.86 -7.79 9.16
CA LYS A 197 -11.09 -6.92 10.02
C LYS A 197 -11.41 -7.18 11.48
N CYS A 198 -10.38 -7.44 12.26
CA CYS A 198 -10.50 -7.55 13.71
C CYS A 198 -10.36 -6.17 14.33
N LEU A 199 -11.44 -5.67 14.92
CA LEU A 199 -11.57 -4.33 15.45
C LEU A 199 -11.27 -4.29 16.95
N MET A 200 -10.84 -3.13 17.43
CA MET A 200 -10.49 -2.91 18.82
C MET A 200 -11.30 -1.80 19.46
N LYS A 201 -11.56 -1.96 20.76
CA LYS A 201 -11.99 -0.91 21.67
C LYS A 201 -11.10 -0.95 22.90
N ASN A 202 -10.65 0.22 23.38
CA ASN A 202 -9.75 0.34 24.53
C ASN A 202 -8.52 -0.58 24.44
N ASN A 203 -7.90 -0.66 23.25
CA ASN A 203 -6.73 -1.51 22.95
C ASN A 203 -6.95 -3.03 23.13
N THR A 204 -8.21 -3.48 23.14
CA THR A 204 -8.59 -4.91 23.18
C THR A 204 -9.44 -5.25 21.97
N TYR A 205 -9.24 -6.42 21.37
CA TYR A 205 -10.11 -6.86 20.28
C TYR A 205 -11.50 -7.18 20.80
N ASN A 206 -12.54 -6.63 20.17
CA ASN A 206 -13.92 -6.77 20.66
C ASN A 206 -14.94 -7.07 19.56
N GLU A 207 -14.55 -7.00 18.30
CA GLU A 207 -15.45 -7.20 17.17
C GLU A 207 -14.66 -7.75 15.97
N ILE A 208 -15.31 -8.58 15.18
CA ILE A 208 -14.84 -8.98 13.85
C ILE A 208 -15.87 -8.55 12.80
N ALA A 209 -15.39 -7.87 11.77
CA ALA A 209 -16.21 -7.38 10.68
C ALA A 209 -15.81 -8.04 9.35
N PHE A 210 -16.77 -8.22 8.44
CA PHE A 210 -16.56 -8.80 7.12
C PHE A 210 -17.07 -7.87 6.03
N GLY A 211 -16.38 -7.87 4.89
CA GLY A 211 -16.81 -7.19 3.67
C GLY A 211 -16.75 -8.12 2.46
N LYS A 212 -17.43 -7.73 1.39
CA LYS A 212 -17.53 -8.48 0.13
C LYS A 212 -16.18 -8.67 -0.57
N PRO A 213 -16.10 -9.64 -1.51
CA PRO A 213 -15.06 -9.65 -2.53
C PRO A 213 -14.91 -8.30 -3.22
N ILE A 214 -13.67 -7.90 -3.45
CA ILE A 214 -13.33 -6.65 -4.15
C ILE A 214 -12.54 -7.00 -5.39
N ASN A 215 -13.11 -6.71 -6.55
CA ASN A 215 -12.44 -6.86 -7.84
C ASN A 215 -11.56 -5.64 -8.17
N PHE A 216 -10.77 -5.78 -9.23
CA PHE A 216 -9.80 -4.78 -9.64
C PHE A 216 -10.47 -3.48 -10.13
N GLU A 217 -11.57 -3.58 -10.87
CA GLU A 217 -12.28 -2.43 -11.43
C GLU A 217 -12.91 -1.56 -10.33
N PHE A 218 -13.50 -2.19 -9.31
CA PHE A 218 -13.97 -1.51 -8.11
C PHE A 218 -12.81 -0.77 -7.45
N TRP A 219 -11.69 -1.46 -7.24
CA TRP A 219 -10.51 -0.88 -6.62
C TRP A 219 -10.00 0.33 -7.41
N MET A 220 -9.88 0.23 -8.74
CA MET A 220 -9.43 1.32 -9.62
C MET A 220 -10.35 2.54 -9.59
N ASN A 221 -11.67 2.34 -9.57
CA ASN A 221 -12.65 3.43 -9.46
C ASN A 221 -12.44 4.26 -8.16
N TYR A 222 -12.02 3.63 -7.07
CA TYR A 222 -11.71 4.34 -5.82
C TYR A 222 -10.28 4.89 -5.76
N VAL A 223 -9.36 4.39 -6.58
CA VAL A 223 -8.07 5.06 -6.81
C VAL A 223 -8.29 6.37 -7.57
N GLU A 224 -9.11 6.34 -8.61
CA GLU A 224 -9.43 7.53 -9.40
C GLU A 224 -10.08 8.64 -8.55
N LYS A 225 -10.94 8.25 -7.60
CA LYS A 225 -11.59 9.18 -6.64
C LYS A 225 -10.68 9.65 -5.50
N GLY A 226 -9.57 8.95 -5.26
CA GLY A 226 -8.63 9.24 -4.16
C GLY A 226 -8.99 8.62 -2.81
N ASP A 227 -10.05 7.82 -2.72
CA ASP A 227 -10.39 7.05 -1.51
C ASP A 227 -9.39 5.92 -1.25
N ILE A 228 -8.81 5.40 -2.33
CA ILE A 228 -7.62 4.54 -2.31
C ILE A 228 -6.44 5.37 -2.83
N PHE A 229 -5.48 5.65 -1.97
CA PHE A 229 -4.36 6.53 -2.27
C PHE A 229 -3.02 5.81 -2.16
N PHE A 230 -2.06 6.33 -2.91
CA PHE A 230 -0.67 5.88 -2.85
C PHE A 230 0.09 6.58 -1.74
N ASP A 231 0.85 5.81 -0.97
CA ASP A 231 1.68 6.29 0.12
C ASP A 231 3.06 5.64 0.00
N SER A 232 4.01 6.40 -0.56
CA SER A 232 5.38 5.94 -0.63
C SER A 232 6.08 6.12 0.71
N GLY A 233 6.64 5.03 1.23
CA GLY A 233 7.57 5.02 2.35
C GLY A 233 9.03 4.94 1.90
N MET A 234 9.36 5.33 0.68
CA MET A 234 10.71 5.14 0.12
C MET A 234 11.71 6.11 0.72
N TYR A 235 12.84 5.62 1.24
CA TYR A 235 13.88 6.49 1.80
C TYR A 235 15.31 5.93 1.70
N GLN A 236 16.30 6.82 1.86
CA GLN A 236 17.72 6.47 1.79
C GLN A 236 18.17 5.52 2.91
N GLY A 237 19.07 4.59 2.60
CA GLY A 237 19.57 3.61 3.57
C GLY A 237 18.63 2.43 3.84
N ASN A 238 17.51 2.33 3.11
CA ASN A 238 16.68 1.13 3.06
C ASN A 238 16.38 0.75 1.61
N ASN A 239 16.54 -0.53 1.27
CA ASN A 239 16.37 -1.04 -0.08
C ASN A 239 14.91 -1.33 -0.46
N ARG A 240 13.98 -1.32 0.49
CA ARG A 240 12.55 -1.51 0.22
C ARG A 240 11.94 -0.25 -0.39
N ASN A 241 11.16 -0.42 -1.44
CA ASN A 241 10.48 0.70 -2.08
C ASN A 241 9.32 1.25 -1.25
N TYR A 242 8.65 0.41 -0.46
CA TYR A 242 7.48 0.77 0.34
C TYR A 242 6.43 1.51 -0.49
N SER A 243 5.78 0.80 -1.39
CA SER A 243 4.78 1.33 -2.31
C SER A 243 3.40 0.94 -1.80
N GLN A 244 2.93 1.66 -0.80
CA GLN A 244 1.76 1.26 -0.03
C GLN A 244 0.51 1.85 -0.66
N TRP A 245 -0.48 1.01 -0.93
CA TRP A 245 -1.82 1.44 -1.33
C TRP A 245 -2.73 1.40 -0.11
N ARG A 246 -3.42 2.50 0.19
CA ARG A 246 -4.08 2.69 1.48
C ARG A 246 -5.41 3.40 1.34
N SER A 247 -6.26 3.21 2.33
CA SER A 247 -7.45 4.03 2.55
C SER A 247 -7.56 4.43 4.00
N ILE A 248 -8.22 5.56 4.24
CA ILE A 248 -8.59 5.97 5.59
C ILE A 248 -9.56 4.96 6.20
N ASN A 249 -9.58 4.85 7.52
CA ASN A 249 -10.42 3.85 8.17
C ASN A 249 -11.92 4.06 7.95
N SER A 250 -12.41 5.30 7.80
CA SER A 250 -13.83 5.55 7.50
C SER A 250 -14.28 4.87 6.20
N PHE A 251 -13.45 4.93 5.15
CA PHE A 251 -13.73 4.22 3.91
C PHE A 251 -13.79 2.70 4.12
N TRP A 252 -12.87 2.13 4.89
CA TRP A 252 -12.95 0.70 5.25
C TRP A 252 -14.22 0.37 6.05
N GLU A 253 -14.72 1.27 6.90
CA GLU A 253 -15.95 1.05 7.64
C GLU A 253 -17.18 1.06 6.73
N GLU A 254 -17.19 1.86 5.66
CA GLU A 254 -18.25 1.87 4.64
C GLU A 254 -18.34 0.57 3.83
N LEU A 255 -17.22 -0.16 3.73
CA LEU A 255 -17.15 -1.44 3.01
C LEU A 255 -17.59 -2.66 3.86
N ILE A 256 -17.90 -2.47 5.14
CA ILE A 256 -18.32 -3.56 6.05
C ILE A 256 -19.79 -3.89 5.83
N GLU A 257 -20.09 -5.18 5.67
CA GLU A 257 -21.46 -5.68 5.54
C GLU A 257 -21.98 -6.39 6.79
N GLU A 258 -21.07 -7.04 7.52
CA GLU A 258 -21.43 -7.87 8.66
C GLU A 258 -20.49 -7.59 9.83
N ARG A 259 -21.04 -7.53 11.04
CA ARG A 259 -20.29 -7.35 12.29
C ARG A 259 -20.72 -8.42 13.29
N TYR A 260 -19.74 -8.95 14.00
CA TYR A 260 -19.96 -9.97 15.02
C TYR A 260 -19.24 -9.62 16.30
N THR A 261 -19.99 -9.64 17.41
CA THR A 261 -19.49 -9.53 18.77
C THR A 261 -19.92 -10.76 19.56
N LYS A 262 -19.36 -10.96 20.77
CA LYS A 262 -19.83 -12.03 21.65
C LYS A 262 -21.19 -11.60 22.23
N ALA A 263 -22.20 -12.46 22.14
CA ALA A 263 -23.47 -12.22 22.83
C ALA A 263 -23.19 -12.08 24.34
N ILE A 264 -23.78 -11.05 24.94
CA ILE A 264 -23.72 -10.79 26.39
C ILE A 264 -24.71 -11.73 27.09
#